data_AF-A0A820DPE0-F1
#
_entry.id   AF-A0A820DPE0-F1
#
_cell.length_a   1.000
_cell.length_b   1.000
_cell.length_c   1.000
_cell.angle_alpha   90.00
_cell.angle_beta   90.00
_cell.angle_gamma   90.00
#
_symmetry.space_group_name_H-M   'P 1'
#
loop_
_entity.id
_entity.type
_entity.pdbx_description
1 polymer ?
#
loop_
_entity_poly.entity_id
_entity_poly.type
_entity_poly.pdbx_seq_one_letter_code
_entity_poly.pdbx_strand_id
1 'polypeptide(L)'
;MLDETVDKLDRSLITTNLRFAAIPLLVKGQAHKVYLKNKRNIQSFDDFTELLLSYFDSRTHTRSQSAIQRRNQRRHAKLKLKQQQFSIKRPIDLNWKPIHVKQVLKQHNIKPARILEVRNHIVTIQFNNAKDHDAADTSLPDDIFNSEHFHQYFNAEQ
;
A
#
# COMPACT_ATOMS: atom_id res chain seq x y z
N MET A 1 -1.39 -17.37 -34.26
CA MET A 1 -1.77 -16.31 -35.21
C MET A 1 -1.32 -14.95 -34.70
N LEU A 2 -0.01 -14.72 -34.51
CA LEU A 2 0.54 -13.37 -34.38
C LEU A 2 0.95 -12.81 -35.75
N ASP A 3 1.32 -13.69 -36.68
CA ASP A 3 1.88 -13.32 -37.98
C ASP A 3 0.93 -12.54 -38.88
N GLU A 4 -0.37 -12.89 -38.92
CA GLU A 4 -1.36 -12.12 -39.73
C GLU A 4 -1.59 -10.69 -39.22
N THR A 5 -1.33 -10.43 -37.93
CA THR A 5 -1.51 -9.08 -37.35
C THR A 5 -0.29 -8.21 -37.62
N VAL A 6 0.91 -8.81 -37.60
CA VAL A 6 2.17 -8.16 -37.96
C VAL A 6 2.18 -7.81 -39.45
N ASP A 7 1.77 -8.72 -40.33
CA ASP A 7 1.69 -8.46 -41.79
C ASP A 7 0.70 -7.34 -42.15
N LYS A 8 -0.42 -7.22 -41.43
CA LYS A 8 -1.38 -6.12 -41.63
C LYS A 8 -0.83 -4.78 -41.14
N LEU A 9 -0.08 -4.79 -40.03
CA LEU A 9 0.59 -3.60 -39.50
C LEU A 9 1.79 -3.18 -40.36
N ASP A 10 2.44 -4.12 -41.04
CA ASP A 10 3.56 -3.88 -41.96
C ASP A 10 3.12 -3.21 -43.27
N ARG A 11 1.93 -3.55 -43.76
CA ARG A 11 1.31 -2.94 -44.96
C ARG A 11 0.79 -1.53 -44.70
N SER A 12 0.38 -1.21 -43.47
CA SER A 12 0.11 0.17 -43.08
C SER A 12 1.45 0.88 -42.86
N LEU A 13 1.65 2.06 -43.49
CA LEU A 13 2.85 2.91 -43.42
C LEU A 13 3.11 3.51 -42.01
N ILE A 14 2.80 2.76 -40.96
CA ILE A 14 2.99 3.10 -39.55
C ILE A 14 4.45 2.85 -39.20
N THR A 15 5.13 3.90 -38.72
CA THR A 15 6.54 3.83 -38.36
C THR A 15 6.78 2.80 -37.26
N THR A 16 7.94 2.14 -37.28
CA THR A 16 8.30 1.04 -36.37
C THR A 16 8.12 1.41 -34.89
N ASN A 17 8.35 2.67 -34.53
CA ASN A 17 8.17 3.19 -33.18
C ASN A 17 6.70 3.19 -32.72
N LEU A 18 5.75 3.45 -33.62
CA LEU A 18 4.30 3.39 -33.34
C LEU A 18 3.82 1.94 -33.16
N ARG A 19 4.43 0.98 -33.87
CA ARG A 19 4.13 -0.46 -33.72
C ARG A 19 4.48 -0.95 -32.31
N PHE A 20 5.64 -0.55 -31.77
CA PHE A 20 6.03 -0.90 -30.40
C PHE A 20 5.15 -0.27 -29.32
N ALA A 21 4.54 0.89 -29.57
CA ALA A 21 3.56 1.51 -28.68
C ALA A 21 2.17 0.86 -28.75
N ALA A 22 1.77 0.37 -29.94
CA ALA A 22 0.47 -0.26 -30.19
C ALA A 22 0.41 -1.73 -29.71
N ILE A 23 1.52 -2.49 -29.75
CA ILE A 23 1.55 -3.91 -29.36
C ILE A 23 1.13 -4.14 -27.88
N PRO A 24 1.62 -3.38 -26.88
CA PRO A 24 1.15 -3.50 -25.50
C PRO A 24 -0.35 -3.19 -25.32
N LEU A 25 -0.93 -2.37 -26.20
CA LEU A 25 -2.35 -2.00 -26.18
C LEU A 25 -3.22 -3.17 -26.66
N LEU A 26 -2.79 -3.93 -27.67
CA LEU A 26 -3.47 -5.14 -28.12
C LEU A 26 -3.34 -6.31 -27.12
N VAL A 27 -2.21 -6.39 -26.40
CA VAL A 27 -1.89 -7.51 -25.49
C VAL A 27 -2.50 -7.36 -24.08
N LYS A 28 -2.95 -6.16 -23.68
CA LYS A 28 -3.71 -5.95 -22.42
C LYS A 28 -5.06 -5.35 -22.73
N GLY A 29 -6.15 -5.96 -22.26
CA GLY A 29 -7.56 -5.62 -22.53
C GLY A 29 -8.04 -4.18 -22.20
N GLN A 30 -7.15 -3.21 -21.99
CA GLN A 30 -7.42 -1.79 -21.94
C GLN A 30 -7.75 -1.19 -23.32
N ALA A 31 -7.08 -1.60 -24.41
CA ALA A 31 -7.43 -1.09 -25.75
C ALA A 31 -8.85 -1.50 -26.15
N HIS A 32 -9.25 -2.74 -25.84
CA HIS A 32 -10.61 -3.22 -26.05
C HIS A 32 -11.64 -2.36 -25.29
N LYS A 33 -11.36 -1.98 -24.04
CA LYS A 33 -12.26 -1.08 -23.27
C LYS A 33 -12.33 0.33 -23.83
N VAL A 34 -11.21 0.88 -24.32
CA VAL A 34 -11.15 2.21 -24.95
C VAL A 34 -11.89 2.20 -26.28
N TYR A 35 -11.72 1.15 -27.08
CA TYR A 35 -12.47 0.92 -28.31
C TYR A 35 -13.97 0.85 -28.04
N LEU A 36 -14.42 -0.01 -27.12
CA LEU A 36 -15.86 -0.16 -26.82
C LEU A 36 -16.52 1.15 -26.38
N LYS A 37 -15.80 2.02 -25.68
CA LYS A 37 -16.30 3.33 -25.25
C LYS A 37 -16.40 4.35 -26.38
N ASN A 38 -15.54 4.26 -27.39
CA ASN A 38 -15.44 5.25 -28.46
C ASN A 38 -15.84 4.69 -29.85
N LYS A 39 -16.36 3.46 -29.91
CA LYS A 39 -16.67 2.75 -31.16
C LYS A 39 -17.59 3.49 -32.13
N ARG A 40 -18.38 4.44 -31.63
CA ARG A 40 -19.28 5.28 -32.46
C ARG A 40 -18.55 6.41 -33.19
N ASN A 41 -17.33 6.73 -32.75
CA ASN A 41 -16.48 7.81 -33.25
C ASN A 41 -15.25 7.28 -33.99
N ILE A 42 -15.16 5.96 -34.19
CA ILE A 42 -14.08 5.29 -34.92
C ILE A 42 -14.68 4.81 -36.23
N GLN A 43 -14.38 5.49 -37.32
CA GLN A 43 -14.85 5.15 -38.66
C GLN A 43 -13.76 4.47 -39.49
N SER A 44 -12.50 4.70 -39.14
CA SER A 44 -11.33 4.13 -39.79
C SER A 44 -10.32 3.53 -38.80
N PHE A 45 -9.35 2.78 -39.32
CA PHE A 45 -8.22 2.28 -38.53
C PHE A 45 -7.29 3.42 -38.07
N ASP A 46 -7.20 4.49 -38.85
CA ASP A 46 -6.42 5.67 -38.51
C ASP A 46 -7.05 6.42 -37.33
N ASP A 47 -8.39 6.56 -37.29
CA ASP A 47 -9.12 7.15 -36.15
C ASP A 47 -8.86 6.36 -34.86
N PHE A 48 -8.81 5.03 -34.96
CA PHE A 48 -8.50 4.17 -33.83
C PHE A 48 -7.06 4.38 -33.35
N THR A 49 -6.13 4.55 -34.28
CA THR A 49 -4.71 4.79 -33.98
C THR A 49 -4.51 6.16 -33.33
N GLU A 50 -5.12 7.21 -33.84
CA GLU A 50 -5.10 8.55 -33.24
C GLU A 50 -5.75 8.58 -31.85
N LEU A 51 -6.87 7.87 -31.68
CA LEU A 51 -7.50 7.70 -30.38
C LEU A 51 -6.56 7.01 -29.38
N LEU A 52 -5.86 5.95 -29.80
CA LEU A 52 -4.91 5.25 -28.93
C LEU A 52 -3.71 6.14 -28.55
N LEU A 53 -3.20 6.93 -29.50
CA LEU A 53 -2.07 7.84 -29.27
C LEU A 53 -2.44 8.99 -28.33
N SER A 54 -3.57 9.65 -28.55
CA SER A 54 -4.08 10.71 -27.66
C SER A 54 -4.41 10.20 -26.25
N TYR A 55 -4.90 8.96 -26.13
CA TYR A 55 -5.15 8.33 -24.83
C TYR A 55 -3.86 7.99 -24.08
N PHE A 56 -2.76 7.77 -24.81
CA PHE A 56 -1.45 7.55 -24.21
C PHE A 56 -0.78 8.86 -23.81
N ASP A 57 -0.81 9.90 -24.67
CA ASP A 57 -0.28 11.23 -24.34
C ASP A 57 -1.00 11.89 -23.15
N SER A 58 -2.30 11.62 -22.98
CA SER A 58 -3.04 12.09 -21.81
C SER A 58 -2.78 11.24 -20.54
N ARG A 59 -2.32 9.99 -20.68
CA ARG A 59 -1.99 9.08 -19.57
C ARG A 59 -0.52 9.02 -19.21
N THR A 60 0.37 9.58 -20.04
CA THR A 60 1.78 9.82 -19.70
C THR A 60 1.95 10.93 -18.66
N HIS A 61 0.84 11.55 -18.18
CA HIS A 61 0.77 12.29 -16.91
C HIS A 61 0.98 11.39 -15.68
N THR A 62 2.06 10.62 -15.69
CA THR A 62 2.67 10.10 -14.47
C THR A 62 3.06 11.33 -13.65
N ARG A 63 2.52 11.43 -12.44
CA ARG A 63 2.89 12.52 -11.53
C ARG A 63 4.42 12.56 -11.44
N SER A 64 5.00 13.76 -11.52
CA SER A 64 6.44 13.92 -11.34
C SER A 64 6.86 13.29 -10.01
N GLN A 65 8.10 12.80 -9.95
CA GLN A 65 8.63 12.19 -8.72
C GLN A 65 8.48 13.13 -7.52
N SER A 66 8.69 14.43 -7.72
CA SER A 66 8.50 15.44 -6.66
C SER A 66 7.04 15.58 -6.21
N ALA A 67 6.06 15.41 -7.10
CA ALA A 67 4.64 15.42 -6.74
C ALA A 67 4.23 14.14 -5.99
N ILE A 68 4.79 12.98 -6.37
CA ILE A 68 4.60 11.71 -5.64
C ILE A 68 5.21 11.80 -4.24
N GLN A 69 6.45 12.27 -4.13
CA GLN A 69 7.14 12.46 -2.85
C GLN A 69 6.36 13.40 -1.94
N ARG A 70 5.93 14.57 -2.43
CA ARG A 70 5.10 15.52 -1.66
C ARG A 70 3.79 14.89 -1.16
N ARG A 71 3.11 14.11 -2.01
CA ARG A 71 1.89 13.38 -1.60
C ARG A 71 2.19 12.37 -0.50
N ASN A 72 3.25 11.58 -0.66
CA ASN A 72 3.63 10.56 0.30
C ASN A 72 4.02 11.18 1.64
N GLN A 73 4.80 12.26 1.64
CA GLN A 73 5.14 13.03 2.84
C GLN A 73 3.90 13.51 3.59
N ARG A 74 2.95 14.14 2.88
CA ARG A 74 1.67 14.57 3.48
C ARG A 74 0.87 13.39 4.04
N ARG A 75 0.83 12.27 3.32
CA ARG A 75 0.16 11.04 3.77
C ARG A 75 0.81 10.46 5.03
N HIS A 76 2.13 10.38 5.09
CA HIS A 76 2.87 9.88 6.25
C HIS A 76 2.72 10.81 7.45
N ALA A 77 2.76 12.14 7.25
CA ALA A 77 2.52 13.11 8.31
C ALA A 77 1.12 12.95 8.92
N LYS A 78 0.08 12.85 8.08
CA LYS A 78 -1.29 12.62 8.54
C LYS A 78 -1.44 11.29 9.29
N LEU A 79 -0.81 10.22 8.80
CA LEU A 79 -0.83 8.92 9.45
C LEU A 79 -0.13 8.98 10.82
N LYS A 80 1.01 9.66 10.92
CA LYS A 80 1.76 9.82 12.17
C LYS A 80 0.93 10.55 13.23
N LEU A 81 0.26 11.65 12.86
CA LEU A 81 -0.64 12.38 13.78
C LEU A 81 -1.77 11.49 14.27
N LYS A 82 -2.38 10.71 13.36
CA LYS A 82 -3.44 9.76 13.72
C LYS A 82 -2.94 8.69 14.70
N GLN A 83 -1.76 8.13 14.47
CA GLN A 83 -1.15 7.13 15.35
C GLN A 83 -0.74 7.69 16.72
N GLN A 84 -0.42 8.98 16.81
CA GLN A 84 -0.15 9.64 18.09
C GLN A 84 -1.43 9.84 18.91
N GLN A 85 -2.58 10.06 18.26
CA GLN A 85 -3.87 10.15 18.94
C GLN A 85 -4.31 8.81 19.52
N PHE A 86 -4.06 7.72 18.79
CA PHE A 86 -4.42 6.37 19.22
C PHE A 86 -3.19 5.66 19.80
N SER A 87 -2.77 6.10 21.00
CA SER A 87 -1.61 5.52 21.68
C SER A 87 -1.93 5.14 23.11
N ILE A 88 -1.57 3.90 23.46
CA ILE A 88 -1.66 3.36 24.82
C ILE A 88 -0.28 3.43 25.44
N LYS A 89 -0.22 3.88 26.70
CA LYS A 89 0.99 3.90 27.50
C LYS A 89 0.82 2.93 28.65
N ARG A 90 1.77 2.02 28.81
CA ARG A 90 1.78 1.07 29.92
C ARG A 90 3.14 1.07 30.62
N PRO A 91 3.18 0.91 31.95
CA PRO A 91 4.41 0.64 32.66
C PRO A 91 5.03 -0.66 32.14
N ILE A 92 6.36 -0.73 32.14
CA ILE A 92 7.11 -1.87 31.64
C ILE A 92 8.40 -2.05 32.42
N ASP A 93 8.65 -3.28 32.85
CA ASP A 93 9.87 -3.62 33.57
C ASP A 93 11.08 -3.77 32.64
N LEU A 94 12.27 -3.60 33.22
CA LEU A 94 13.56 -3.58 32.51
C LEU A 94 13.85 -4.87 31.73
N ASN A 95 13.26 -5.99 32.14
CA ASN A 95 13.46 -7.30 31.50
C ASN A 95 12.75 -7.41 30.15
N TRP A 96 11.78 -6.54 29.89
CA TRP A 96 11.00 -6.58 28.67
C TRP A 96 11.69 -5.84 27.53
N LYS A 97 11.76 -6.52 26.38
CA LYS A 97 12.22 -5.94 25.11
C LYS A 97 11.01 -5.71 24.20
N PRO A 98 11.10 -4.78 23.21
CA PRO A 98 10.02 -4.55 22.26
C PRO A 98 9.56 -5.81 21.51
N ILE A 99 10.44 -6.78 21.33
CA ILE A 99 10.11 -8.08 20.72
C ILE A 99 9.18 -8.92 21.61
N HIS A 100 9.38 -8.91 22.93
CA HIS A 100 8.54 -9.61 23.91
C HIS A 100 7.14 -8.99 23.96
N VAL A 101 7.08 -7.64 23.98
CA VAL A 101 5.82 -6.89 23.91
C VAL A 101 5.04 -7.29 22.66
N LYS A 102 5.72 -7.35 21.51
CA LYS A 102 5.08 -7.76 20.24
C LYS A 102 4.53 -9.20 20.29
N GLN A 103 5.21 -10.12 20.96
CA GLN A 103 4.76 -11.50 21.12
C GLN A 103 3.50 -11.59 21.98
N VAL A 104 3.49 -10.92 23.14
CA VAL A 104 2.31 -10.88 24.02
C VAL A 104 1.12 -10.24 23.30
N LEU A 105 1.31 -9.10 22.64
CA LEU A 105 0.25 -8.46 21.85
C LEU A 105 -0.33 -9.40 20.78
N LYS A 106 0.52 -10.23 20.15
CA LYS A 106 0.07 -11.23 19.17
C LYS A 106 -0.76 -12.34 19.82
N GLN A 107 -0.39 -12.81 21.02
CA GLN A 107 -1.16 -13.81 21.78
C GLN A 107 -2.56 -13.28 22.13
N HIS A 108 -2.68 -11.99 22.45
CA HIS A 108 -3.95 -11.30 22.70
C HIS A 108 -4.70 -10.88 21.42
N ASN A 109 -4.21 -11.28 20.24
CA ASN A 109 -4.79 -10.92 18.93
C ASN A 109 -4.86 -9.40 18.66
N ILE A 110 -3.96 -8.63 19.28
CA ILE A 110 -3.86 -7.18 19.14
C ILE A 110 -2.87 -6.85 18.03
N LYS A 111 -3.28 -5.96 17.11
CA LYS A 111 -2.49 -5.56 15.94
C LYS A 111 -1.98 -4.13 16.10
N PRO A 112 -0.82 -3.91 16.74
CA PRO A 112 -0.25 -2.58 16.86
C PRO A 112 0.22 -2.07 15.49
N ALA A 113 0.06 -0.78 15.24
CA ALA A 113 0.68 -0.13 14.09
C ALA A 113 2.19 0.08 14.31
N ARG A 114 2.55 0.49 15.54
CA ARG A 114 3.93 0.70 15.94
C ARG A 114 4.08 0.54 17.45
N ILE A 115 5.17 -0.07 17.87
CA ILE A 115 5.61 -0.08 19.28
C ILE A 115 6.80 0.86 19.33
N LEU A 116 6.71 1.91 20.15
CA LEU A 116 7.83 2.83 20.36
C LEU A 116 8.81 2.22 21.36
N GLU A 117 10.05 2.71 21.32
CA GLU A 117 11.08 2.35 22.28
C GLU A 117 10.62 2.66 23.71
N VAL A 118 11.01 1.78 24.64
CA VAL A 118 10.75 1.95 26.06
C VAL A 118 11.53 3.17 26.56
N ARG A 119 10.83 4.12 27.15
CA ARG A 119 11.44 5.31 27.78
C ARG A 119 10.82 5.48 29.15
N ASN A 120 11.66 5.74 30.16
CA ASN A 120 11.23 5.95 31.55
C ASN A 120 10.31 4.82 32.05
N HIS A 121 10.63 3.56 31.75
CA HIS A 121 9.82 2.40 32.12
C HIS A 121 8.38 2.45 31.59
N ILE A 122 8.16 3.12 30.45
CA ILE A 122 6.87 3.17 29.77
C ILE A 122 7.04 2.69 28.34
N VAL A 123 6.21 1.72 27.94
CA VAL A 123 6.03 1.33 26.55
C VAL A 123 4.86 2.09 25.96
N THR A 124 5.06 2.66 24.76
CA THR A 124 3.97 3.32 24.01
C THR A 124 3.62 2.47 22.79
N ILE A 125 2.37 2.04 22.73
CA ILE A 125 1.81 1.21 21.66
C ILE A 125 0.86 2.08 20.84
N GLN A 126 1.10 2.21 19.55
CA GLN A 126 0.32 3.05 18.63
C GLN A 126 -0.55 2.22 17.70
N PHE A 127 -1.74 2.73 17.38
CA PHE A 127 -2.74 2.07 16.54
C PHE A 127 -3.13 2.93 15.33
N ASN A 128 -3.63 2.27 14.28
CA ASN A 128 -4.04 2.96 13.04
C ASN A 128 -5.47 3.52 13.10
N ASN A 129 -6.28 3.05 14.04
CA ASN A 129 -7.68 3.39 14.19
C ASN A 129 -8.09 3.31 15.68
N ALA A 130 -9.22 3.95 15.99
CA ALA A 130 -9.78 3.99 17.36
C ALA A 130 -10.28 2.61 17.81
N LYS A 131 -10.91 1.83 16.91
CA LYS A 131 -11.48 0.52 17.25
C LYS A 131 -10.43 -0.46 17.80
N ASP A 132 -9.28 -0.55 17.16
CA ASP A 132 -8.17 -1.41 17.58
C ASP A 132 -7.52 -0.89 18.86
N HIS A 133 -7.48 0.44 19.02
CA HIS A 133 -7.03 1.08 20.26
C HIS A 133 -7.96 0.73 21.43
N ASP A 134 -9.26 0.96 21.30
CA ASP A 134 -10.23 0.76 22.38
C ASP A 134 -10.34 -0.73 22.75
N ALA A 135 -10.28 -1.62 21.75
CA ALA A 135 -10.21 -3.05 21.98
C ALA A 135 -8.94 -3.44 22.74
N ALA A 136 -7.78 -2.90 22.35
CA ALA A 136 -6.53 -3.16 23.04
C ALA A 136 -6.54 -2.63 24.48
N ASP A 137 -7.02 -1.40 24.68
CA ASP A 137 -7.10 -0.75 25.99
C ASP A 137 -8.01 -1.51 26.97
N THR A 138 -9.10 -2.07 26.46
CA THR A 138 -10.02 -2.91 27.26
C THR A 138 -9.43 -4.30 27.56
N SER A 139 -8.70 -4.87 26.60
CA SER A 139 -8.18 -6.25 26.71
C SER A 139 -6.87 -6.38 27.50
N LEU A 140 -6.08 -5.30 27.59
CA LEU A 140 -4.76 -5.31 28.19
C LEU A 140 -4.81 -4.74 29.62
N PRO A 141 -4.54 -5.57 30.64
CA PRO A 141 -4.32 -5.10 32.00
C PRO A 141 -3.20 -4.05 32.05
N ASP A 142 -3.28 -3.12 33.00
CA ASP A 142 -2.29 -2.05 33.16
C ASP A 142 -0.91 -2.58 33.56
N ASP A 143 -0.85 -3.73 34.22
CA ASP A 143 0.32 -4.37 34.81
C ASP A 143 0.85 -5.56 33.99
N ILE A 144 0.35 -5.74 32.76
CA ILE A 144 0.70 -6.89 31.90
C ILE A 144 2.21 -7.01 31.62
N PHE A 145 2.96 -5.91 31.69
CA PHE A 145 4.41 -5.89 31.44
C PHE A 145 5.26 -5.83 32.72
N ASN A 146 4.75 -6.36 33.83
CA ASN A 146 5.51 -6.57 35.05
C ASN A 146 6.44 -7.79 34.95
N SER A 147 7.40 -7.88 35.87
CA SER A 147 8.39 -8.94 35.95
C SER A 147 7.77 -10.30 36.27
N GLU A 148 6.68 -10.33 37.05
CA GLU A 148 5.94 -11.57 37.33
C GLU A 148 5.33 -12.16 36.05
N HIS A 149 4.65 -11.33 35.26
CA HIS A 149 4.11 -11.75 33.97
C HIS A 149 5.21 -12.15 32.99
N PHE A 150 6.38 -11.51 33.04
CA PHE A 150 7.52 -11.90 32.20
C PHE A 150 7.89 -13.37 32.41
N HIS A 151 7.97 -13.81 33.67
CA HIS A 151 8.27 -15.20 34.00
C HIS A 151 7.15 -16.15 33.57
N GLN A 152 5.88 -15.74 33.68
CA GLN A 152 4.76 -16.56 33.22
C GLN A 152 4.76 -16.78 31.70
N TYR A 153 5.06 -15.74 30.91
CA TYR A 153 5.04 -15.84 29.45
C TYR A 153 6.30 -16.48 28.85
N PHE A 154 7.45 -16.38 29.52
CA PHE A 154 8.74 -16.75 28.92
C PHE A 154 9.60 -17.72 29.75
N ASN A 155 9.31 -17.93 31.05
CA ASN A 155 10.03 -18.90 31.89
C ASN A 155 9.21 -20.15 32.24
N ALA A 156 7.92 -20.22 31.87
CA ALA A 156 7.11 -21.44 32.02
C ALA A 156 7.51 -22.57 31.04
N GLU A 157 8.57 -22.40 30.24
CA GLU A 157 9.13 -23.39 29.30
C GLU A 157 10.50 -23.96 29.76
N GLN A 158 10.76 -24.04 31.06
CA GLN A 158 11.83 -24.88 31.62
C GLN A 158 11.24 -26.01 32.47
#